data_AF-A0A2C9KYT5-F1
#
_entry.id   AF-A0A2C9KYT5-F1
#
_cell.length_a   1.000
_cell.length_b   1.000
_cell.length_c   1.000
_cell.angle_alpha   90.00
_cell.angle_beta   90.00
_cell.angle_gamma   90.00
#
_symmetry.space_group_name_H-M   'P 1'
#
loop_
_entity.id
_entity.type
_entity.pdbx_description
1 polymer ?
#
loop_
_entity_poly.entity_id
_entity_poly.type
_entity_poly.pdbx_seq_one_letter_code
_entity_poly.pdbx_strand_id
1 'polypeptide(L)'
;MAAGSACWTTETTARPAVLLIRTHETVNLSDNTCSEENCVKPHNNYRQILKFSMEYLPEEYRENDLYELVKAMAGLTVRISVMYSSKKRMKRWYDTDQLYPGYECRGSKTCLLGSGRIADVYQDSTLRKLCQCPQCRSKQDSGKRETWIVLVFTATHVVYDDTEGKKSKLKLLYDCEPGGSKLFHGATKRWSSTAGDLCLLECVTCDKAVAEELSKNIKYFNKLWRSIETKYLEDTKLAENDRKYQKRLVIIVSHPHGGDKKISVGHVISQETRNIKTDFCYNWVYDAQTCKGSSGAPVYVFGQNWFKEEYVHSGGNTTVNYSTFWSERDKQ
;
A
#
# COMPACT_ATOMS: atom_id res chain seq x y z
N MET A 1 -24.65 -45.43 -51.78
CA MET A 1 -24.23 -45.97 -50.47
C MET A 1 -23.40 -44.90 -49.76
N ALA A 2 -23.78 -44.60 -48.52
CA ALA A 2 -23.09 -43.83 -47.47
C ALA A 2 -22.51 -42.44 -47.81
N ALA A 3 -23.27 -41.42 -47.41
CA ALA A 3 -22.79 -40.09 -47.06
C ALA A 3 -22.14 -40.13 -45.65
N GLY A 4 -20.96 -39.51 -45.49
CA GLY A 4 -20.30 -39.28 -44.20
C GLY A 4 -20.20 -37.78 -43.93
N SER A 5 -21.14 -37.26 -43.14
CA SER A 5 -21.15 -35.89 -42.61
C SER A 5 -20.45 -35.90 -41.25
N ALA A 6 -19.33 -35.20 -41.12
CA ALA A 6 -18.64 -34.98 -39.85
C ALA A 6 -19.14 -33.68 -39.21
N CYS A 7 -19.87 -33.85 -38.10
CA CYS A 7 -20.35 -32.79 -37.23
C CYS A 7 -19.20 -32.26 -36.37
N TRP A 8 -18.81 -31.00 -36.54
CA TRP A 8 -17.91 -30.31 -35.62
C TRP A 8 -18.74 -29.70 -34.50
N THR A 9 -18.70 -30.32 -33.32
CA THR A 9 -19.24 -29.74 -32.09
C THR A 9 -18.33 -28.61 -31.63
N THR A 10 -18.83 -27.39 -31.63
CA THR A 10 -18.16 -26.23 -31.02
C THR A 10 -18.19 -26.37 -29.50
N GLU A 11 -17.07 -26.81 -28.92
CA GLU A 11 -16.83 -26.71 -27.49
C GLU A 11 -16.88 -25.24 -27.07
N THR A 12 -17.85 -24.95 -26.20
CA THR A 12 -18.04 -23.64 -25.60
C THR A 12 -16.93 -23.45 -24.58
N THR A 13 -15.89 -22.71 -24.96
CA THR A 13 -14.81 -22.33 -24.05
C THR A 13 -15.39 -21.48 -22.92
N ALA A 14 -15.47 -22.08 -21.73
CA ALA A 14 -15.88 -21.39 -20.52
C ALA A 14 -14.98 -20.17 -20.31
N ARG A 15 -15.59 -18.99 -20.19
CA ARG A 15 -14.88 -17.76 -19.84
C ARG A 15 -14.19 -17.96 -18.49
N PRO A 16 -12.91 -17.57 -18.32
CA PRO A 16 -12.27 -17.64 -17.02
C PRO A 16 -13.06 -16.78 -16.03
N ALA A 17 -13.45 -17.38 -14.90
CA ALA A 17 -14.14 -16.69 -13.83
C ALA A 17 -13.26 -15.54 -13.35
N VAL A 18 -13.68 -14.30 -13.65
CA VAL A 18 -13.07 -13.09 -13.09
C VAL A 18 -13.19 -13.20 -11.58
N LEU A 19 -12.06 -13.40 -10.90
CA LEU A 19 -12.01 -13.42 -9.44
C LEU A 19 -12.43 -12.04 -8.95
N LEU A 20 -13.71 -11.88 -8.62
CA LEU A 20 -14.24 -10.67 -8.02
C LEU A 20 -13.37 -10.35 -6.81
N ILE A 21 -12.81 -9.15 -6.78
CA ILE A 21 -12.20 -8.60 -5.57
C ILE A 21 -13.28 -8.77 -4.50
N ARG A 22 -13.01 -9.63 -3.53
CA ARG A 22 -13.79 -9.73 -2.30
C ARG A 22 -12.91 -9.10 -1.23
N THR A 23 -12.95 -7.78 -1.06
CA THR A 23 -12.45 -7.11 0.15
C THR A 23 -13.31 -7.55 1.35
N HIS A 24 -13.15 -8.77 1.88
CA HIS A 24 -13.87 -9.21 3.09
C HIS A 24 -13.41 -8.47 4.36
N GLU A 25 -12.53 -7.46 4.25
CA GLU A 25 -12.07 -6.66 5.40
C GLU A 25 -13.16 -5.74 5.97
N THR A 26 -14.36 -5.72 5.39
CA THR A 26 -15.55 -5.04 5.92
C THR A 26 -16.43 -6.03 6.70
N VAL A 27 -16.03 -6.39 7.91
CA VAL A 27 -16.96 -6.99 8.89
C VAL A 27 -17.47 -5.87 9.81
N ASN A 28 -18.79 -5.87 10.03
CA ASN A 28 -19.64 -4.96 10.82
C ASN A 28 -18.91 -3.95 11.74
N LEU A 29 -19.06 -2.66 11.39
CA LEU A 29 -18.44 -1.50 12.06
C LEU A 29 -19.25 -0.97 13.25
N SER A 30 -19.85 -1.83 14.08
CA SER A 30 -20.43 -1.37 15.36
C SER A 30 -19.36 -1.15 16.44
N ASP A 31 -18.19 -1.80 16.31
CA ASP A 31 -17.10 -1.63 17.27
C ASP A 31 -15.95 -0.77 16.72
N ASN A 32 -15.78 0.39 17.34
CA ASN A 32 -14.79 1.43 17.04
C ASN A 32 -13.33 1.02 17.30
N THR A 33 -13.07 -0.26 17.56
CA THR A 33 -11.73 -0.83 17.75
C THR A 33 -11.72 -2.23 17.16
N CYS A 34 -11.09 -2.41 15.99
CA CYS A 34 -10.75 -3.76 15.55
C CYS A 34 -9.57 -4.21 16.43
N SER A 35 -9.84 -5.02 17.45
CA SER A 35 -8.80 -5.68 18.21
C SER A 35 -8.27 -6.89 17.44
N GLU A 36 -7.04 -7.28 17.72
CA GLU A 36 -6.43 -8.51 17.17
C GLU A 36 -7.29 -9.75 17.50
N GLU A 37 -7.92 -9.76 18.68
CA GLU A 37 -8.79 -10.82 19.20
C GLU A 37 -10.01 -11.13 18.33
N ASN A 38 -10.56 -10.13 17.64
CA ASN A 38 -11.76 -10.28 16.80
C ASN A 38 -11.42 -10.52 15.32
N CYS A 39 -10.15 -10.67 14.97
CA CYS A 39 -9.72 -10.81 13.60
C CYS A 39 -9.64 -12.28 13.18
N VAL A 40 -10.38 -12.62 12.12
CA VAL A 40 -10.44 -13.99 11.56
C VAL A 40 -9.21 -14.39 10.74
N LYS A 41 -8.36 -13.42 10.37
CA LYS A 41 -7.13 -13.70 9.62
C LYS A 41 -6.01 -14.10 10.58
N PRO A 42 -5.11 -15.02 10.22
CA PRO A 42 -3.99 -15.39 11.07
C PRO A 42 -2.98 -14.25 11.24
N HIS A 43 -2.37 -14.14 12.43
CA HIS A 43 -1.35 -13.13 12.77
C HIS A 43 0.03 -13.72 13.09
N ASN A 44 0.18 -15.04 13.00
CA ASN A 44 1.37 -15.77 13.42
C ASN A 44 2.63 -15.47 12.60
N ASN A 45 2.48 -14.93 11.38
CA ASN A 45 3.59 -14.55 10.50
C ASN A 45 3.77 -13.02 10.41
N TYR A 46 3.29 -12.28 11.41
CA TYR A 46 3.77 -10.93 11.63
C TYR A 46 5.03 -10.93 12.49
N ARG A 47 5.96 -10.02 12.17
CA ARG A 47 7.10 -9.71 13.03
C ARG A 47 7.13 -8.24 13.34
N GLN A 48 7.29 -7.90 14.61
CA GLN A 48 7.56 -6.52 15.00
C GLN A 48 8.89 -6.09 14.38
N ILE A 49 8.95 -4.86 13.87
CA ILE A 49 10.16 -4.32 13.24
C ILE A 49 11.39 -4.39 14.16
N LEU A 50 11.21 -4.18 15.46
CA LEU A 50 12.29 -4.25 16.46
C LEU A 50 12.86 -5.66 16.67
N LYS A 51 12.10 -6.69 16.26
CA LYS A 51 12.49 -8.11 16.35
C LYS A 51 12.81 -8.70 14.97
N PHE A 52 12.80 -7.89 13.93
CA PHE A 52 13.11 -8.36 12.58
C PHE A 52 14.61 -8.56 12.44
N SER A 53 14.99 -9.76 12.03
CA SER A 53 16.36 -10.16 11.78
C SER A 53 16.46 -10.86 10.42
N MET A 54 17.68 -11.06 9.93
CA MET A 54 17.93 -11.66 8.62
C MET A 54 17.37 -13.10 8.53
N GLU A 55 17.36 -13.84 9.63
CA GLU A 55 16.87 -15.22 9.71
C GLU A 55 15.37 -15.34 9.40
N TYR A 56 14.62 -14.23 9.50
CA TYR A 56 13.21 -14.19 9.14
C TYR A 56 12.97 -14.22 7.62
N LEU A 57 13.99 -13.88 6.84
CA LEU A 57 13.92 -14.04 5.38
C LEU A 57 14.17 -15.51 5.01
N PRO A 58 13.50 -16.04 3.97
CA PRO A 58 13.84 -17.34 3.41
C PRO A 58 15.32 -17.39 3.03
N GLU A 59 15.93 -18.57 3.13
CA GLU A 59 17.38 -18.75 3.07
C GLU A 59 18.00 -18.16 1.81
N GLU A 60 17.38 -18.39 0.66
CA GLU A 60 17.78 -17.85 -0.64
C GLU A 60 17.70 -16.32 -0.72
N TYR A 61 16.93 -15.68 0.16
CA TYR A 61 16.73 -14.24 0.26
C TYR A 61 17.49 -13.60 1.42
N ARG A 62 18.32 -14.32 2.17
CA ARG A 62 19.12 -13.79 3.29
C ARG A 62 20.30 -12.96 2.80
N GLU A 63 19.99 -11.81 2.22
CA GLU A 63 20.96 -10.85 1.71
C GLU A 63 20.91 -9.55 2.51
N ASN A 64 22.09 -8.98 2.76
CA ASN A 64 22.19 -7.73 3.51
C ASN A 64 21.42 -6.58 2.85
N ASP A 65 21.47 -6.47 1.52
CA ASP A 65 20.74 -5.42 0.81
C ASP A 65 19.23 -5.54 1.00
N LEU A 66 18.68 -6.76 0.95
CA LEU A 66 17.26 -6.99 1.15
C LEU A 66 16.86 -6.70 2.59
N TYR A 67 17.62 -7.20 3.57
CA TYR A 67 17.38 -6.94 4.98
C TYR A 67 17.36 -5.44 5.29
N GLU A 68 18.35 -4.68 4.80
CA GLU A 68 18.38 -3.23 4.96
C GLU A 68 17.28 -2.52 4.16
N LEU A 69 16.87 -3.06 3.00
CA LEU A 69 15.75 -2.52 2.23
C LEU A 69 14.46 -2.60 3.04
N VAL A 70 14.20 -3.72 3.71
CA VAL A 70 13.00 -3.88 4.55
C VAL A 70 12.99 -2.86 5.69
N LYS A 71 14.13 -2.59 6.33
CA LYS A 71 14.23 -1.54 7.35
C LYS A 71 13.99 -0.15 6.78
N ALA A 72 14.58 0.15 5.62
CA ALA A 72 14.35 1.42 4.93
C ALA A 72 12.86 1.59 4.57
N MET A 73 12.22 0.53 4.07
CA MET A 73 10.78 0.49 3.80
C MET A 73 9.97 0.73 5.07
N ALA A 74 10.37 0.16 6.20
CA ALA A 74 9.74 0.42 7.49
C ALA A 74 9.89 1.88 7.96
N GLY A 75 11.05 2.49 7.72
CA GLY A 75 11.28 3.92 7.99
C GLY A 75 10.39 4.85 7.15
N LEU A 76 9.94 4.38 5.98
CA LEU A 76 9.05 5.12 5.07
C LEU A 76 7.58 4.72 5.21
N THR A 77 7.26 3.72 6.03
CA THR A 77 5.88 3.29 6.25
C THR A 77 5.20 4.19 7.29
N VAL A 78 3.97 4.60 7.00
CA VAL A 78 3.17 5.47 7.86
C VAL A 78 1.88 4.80 8.27
N ARG A 79 1.41 5.10 9.48
CA ARG A 79 0.06 4.76 9.92
C ARG A 79 -0.89 5.89 9.55
N ILE A 80 -2.04 5.57 8.98
CA ILE A 80 -3.08 6.51 8.60
C ILE A 80 -4.33 6.25 9.43
N SER A 81 -4.84 7.30 10.07
CA SER A 81 -6.11 7.29 10.79
C SER A 81 -7.05 8.33 10.19
N VAL A 82 -8.14 7.89 9.57
CA VAL A 82 -9.12 8.75 8.94
C VAL A 82 -10.28 8.98 9.90
N MET A 83 -10.48 10.23 10.32
CA MET A 83 -11.43 10.56 11.39
C MET A 83 -12.85 10.87 10.88
N TYR A 84 -13.05 10.85 9.56
CA TYR A 84 -14.33 11.18 8.92
C TYR A 84 -14.48 10.45 7.59
N SER A 85 -15.64 9.84 7.35
CA SER A 85 -15.95 9.22 6.06
C SER A 85 -16.77 10.18 5.21
N SER A 86 -16.32 10.44 3.98
CA SER A 86 -16.92 11.38 3.06
C SER A 86 -18.29 10.90 2.60
N LYS A 87 -19.26 11.84 2.53
CA LYS A 87 -20.57 11.58 1.90
C LYS A 87 -20.45 11.10 0.45
N LYS A 88 -19.31 11.38 -0.20
CA LYS A 88 -19.02 11.03 -1.59
C LYS A 88 -18.50 9.61 -1.79
N ARG A 89 -18.18 8.85 -0.72
CA ARG A 89 -17.78 7.43 -0.89
C ARG A 89 -18.82 6.69 -1.71
N MET A 90 -18.34 5.92 -2.68
CA MET A 90 -19.20 5.12 -3.56
C MET A 90 -19.88 3.99 -2.78
N LYS A 91 -21.02 3.52 -3.28
CA LYS A 91 -21.76 2.40 -2.66
C LYS A 91 -21.06 1.08 -2.85
N ARG A 92 -20.57 0.83 -4.06
CA ARG A 92 -19.98 -0.43 -4.47
C ARG A 92 -18.69 -0.20 -5.22
N TRP A 93 -17.80 -1.17 -5.20
CA TRP A 93 -16.67 -1.22 -6.13
C TRP A 93 -17.18 -1.31 -7.58
N TYR A 94 -16.43 -0.72 -8.52
CA TYR A 94 -16.82 -0.73 -9.95
C TYR A 94 -17.09 -2.14 -10.45
N ASP A 95 -18.21 -2.30 -11.15
CA ASP A 95 -18.61 -3.53 -11.81
C ASP A 95 -18.71 -4.75 -10.86
N THR A 96 -18.96 -4.50 -9.58
CA THR A 96 -19.22 -5.55 -8.58
C THR A 96 -20.43 -5.24 -7.72
N ASP A 97 -21.00 -6.28 -7.12
CA ASP A 97 -21.99 -6.12 -6.04
C ASP A 97 -21.35 -5.87 -4.67
N GLN A 98 -20.03 -5.77 -4.57
CA GLN A 98 -19.39 -5.62 -3.28
C GLN A 98 -19.50 -4.18 -2.76
N LEU A 99 -19.89 -4.01 -1.49
CA LEU A 99 -19.89 -2.70 -0.83
C LEU A 99 -18.48 -2.12 -0.74
N TYR A 100 -18.36 -0.82 -0.99
CA TYR A 100 -17.09 -0.12 -0.87
C TYR A 100 -16.71 0.06 0.61
N PRO A 101 -15.45 -0.17 1.00
CA PRO A 101 -15.01 0.00 2.38
C PRO A 101 -15.41 1.36 2.96
N GLY A 102 -16.02 1.36 4.15
CA GLY A 102 -16.44 2.59 4.84
C GLY A 102 -17.66 3.30 4.27
N TYR A 103 -18.37 2.71 3.30
CA TYR A 103 -19.62 3.26 2.74
C TYR A 103 -20.72 3.47 3.80
N GLU A 104 -20.82 2.59 4.78
CA GLU A 104 -21.87 2.68 5.81
C GLU A 104 -21.64 3.86 6.75
N CYS A 105 -20.41 4.33 6.90
CA CYS A 105 -20.04 5.45 7.77
C CYS A 105 -20.12 6.82 7.07
N ARG A 106 -20.71 6.90 5.86
CA ARG A 106 -20.67 8.14 5.07
C ARG A 106 -21.31 9.31 5.81
N GLY A 107 -20.58 10.41 5.84
CA GLY A 107 -21.02 11.63 6.49
C GLY A 107 -20.84 11.67 8.00
N SER A 108 -20.35 10.59 8.62
CA SER A 108 -20.12 10.49 10.06
C SER A 108 -18.64 10.57 10.43
N LYS A 109 -18.38 10.75 11.73
CA LYS A 109 -17.06 10.43 12.30
C LYS A 109 -16.79 8.94 12.09
N THR A 110 -15.53 8.60 11.82
CA THR A 110 -15.09 7.21 11.66
C THR A 110 -13.71 7.04 12.27
N CYS A 111 -13.27 5.80 12.38
CA CYS A 111 -11.92 5.41 12.76
C CYS A 111 -11.40 4.40 11.72
N LEU A 112 -11.41 4.79 10.44
CA LEU A 112 -10.81 3.97 9.40
C LEU A 112 -9.29 4.04 9.57
N LEU A 113 -8.68 2.87 9.63
CA LEU A 113 -7.25 2.70 9.82
C LEU A 113 -6.66 2.13 8.54
N GLY A 114 -5.49 2.60 8.19
CA GLY A 114 -4.72 2.10 7.07
C GLY A 114 -3.24 2.38 7.25
N SER A 115 -2.49 1.99 6.25
CA SER A 115 -1.07 2.23 6.12
C SER A 115 -0.78 3.03 4.86
N GLY A 116 0.42 3.56 4.75
CA GLY A 116 0.89 4.24 3.56
C GLY A 116 2.39 4.21 3.46
N ARG A 117 2.93 4.73 2.36
CA ARG A 117 4.35 4.85 2.12
C ARG A 117 4.72 6.26 1.73
N ILE A 118 5.75 6.81 2.38
CA ILE A 118 6.38 8.05 1.96
C ILE A 118 7.15 7.80 0.66
N ALA A 119 6.73 8.49 -0.39
CA ALA A 119 7.29 8.38 -1.74
C ALA A 119 8.43 9.37 -1.97
N ASP A 120 8.23 10.61 -1.52
CA ASP A 120 9.18 11.69 -1.74
C ASP A 120 9.04 12.80 -0.70
N VAL A 121 10.07 13.63 -0.58
CA VAL A 121 10.08 14.85 0.22
C VAL A 121 10.89 15.95 -0.46
N TYR A 122 10.30 17.15 -0.55
CA TYR A 122 10.95 18.31 -1.16
C TYR A 122 10.47 19.61 -0.53
N GLN A 123 11.29 20.66 -0.63
CA GLN A 123 10.96 21.98 -0.09
C GLN A 123 9.89 22.66 -0.96
N ASP A 124 8.90 23.31 -0.34
CA ASP A 124 7.92 24.14 -1.06
C ASP A 124 8.58 25.44 -1.55
N SER A 125 8.97 25.47 -2.82
CA SER A 125 9.55 26.65 -3.46
C SER A 125 8.58 27.83 -3.57
N THR A 126 7.27 27.58 -3.50
CA THR A 126 6.26 28.64 -3.62
C THR A 126 6.04 29.40 -2.32
N LEU A 127 6.43 28.81 -1.18
CA LEU A 127 6.17 29.30 0.17
C LEU A 127 4.67 29.60 0.41
N ARG A 128 3.77 28.94 -0.32
CA ARG A 128 2.31 29.12 -0.22
C ARG A 128 1.68 28.10 0.71
N LYS A 129 2.35 26.98 0.94
CA LYS A 129 1.80 25.87 1.73
C LYS A 129 2.03 26.14 3.21
N LEU A 130 0.96 25.97 4.00
CA LEU A 130 0.98 26.22 5.43
C LEU A 130 1.00 24.89 6.19
N CYS A 131 1.98 24.72 7.06
CA CYS A 131 2.05 23.59 7.98
C CYS A 131 0.88 23.65 8.98
N GLN A 132 0.21 22.52 9.18
CA GLN A 132 -0.95 22.39 10.06
C GLN A 132 -0.57 21.87 11.46
N CYS A 133 0.70 21.92 11.86
CA CYS A 133 1.09 21.51 13.21
C CYS A 133 0.58 22.51 14.28
N PRO A 134 0.37 22.08 15.54
CA PRO A 134 -0.14 22.96 16.60
C PRO A 134 0.68 24.25 16.78
N GLN A 135 2.02 24.16 16.67
CA GLN A 135 2.93 25.30 16.80
C GLN A 135 2.82 26.32 15.66
N CYS A 136 2.45 25.88 14.45
CA CYS A 136 2.22 26.77 13.31
C CYS A 136 0.82 27.37 13.33
N ARG A 137 -0.19 26.66 13.85
CA ARG A 137 -1.55 27.21 13.96
C ARG A 137 -1.67 28.29 15.02
N SER A 138 -0.96 28.15 16.15
CA SER A 138 -1.06 29.10 17.27
C SER A 138 -0.32 30.40 17.02
N LYS A 139 0.76 30.34 16.23
CA LYS A 139 1.52 31.53 15.84
C LYS A 139 0.81 32.16 14.62
N GLN A 140 0.00 33.19 14.85
CA GLN A 140 -0.54 34.08 13.79
C GLN A 140 0.56 34.81 12.99
N ASP A 141 1.83 34.58 13.35
CA ASP A 141 2.98 35.23 12.77
C ASP A 141 3.24 34.75 11.33
N SER A 142 2.85 35.62 10.40
CA SER A 142 2.83 35.53 8.94
C SER A 142 4.22 35.52 8.28
N GLY A 143 5.27 35.17 9.02
CA GLY A 143 6.59 34.92 8.43
C GLY A 143 6.52 33.68 7.54
N LYS A 144 6.98 33.80 6.28
CA LYS A 144 7.14 32.68 5.34
C LYS A 144 8.12 31.66 5.95
N ARG A 145 7.60 30.71 6.73
CA ARG A 145 8.41 29.60 7.22
C ARG A 145 8.73 28.68 6.07
N GLU A 146 9.96 28.20 6.06
CA GLU A 146 10.33 27.07 5.23
C GLU A 146 9.39 25.91 5.52
N THR A 147 8.79 25.36 4.46
CA THR A 147 7.92 24.19 4.54
C THR A 147 8.36 23.15 3.54
N TRP A 148 8.04 21.91 3.86
CA TRP A 148 8.40 20.73 3.10
C TRP A 148 7.14 19.95 2.78
N ILE A 149 7.06 19.50 1.54
CA ILE A 149 6.02 18.64 1.01
C ILE A 149 6.47 17.20 1.16
N VAL A 150 5.61 16.37 1.75
CA VAL A 150 5.83 14.93 1.88
C VAL A 150 4.73 14.22 1.10
N LEU A 151 5.13 13.45 0.10
CA LEU A 151 4.22 12.67 -0.73
C LEU A 151 4.04 11.27 -0.14
N VAL A 152 2.80 10.82 -0.04
CA VAL A 152 2.46 9.53 0.58
C VAL A 152 1.51 8.75 -0.32
N PHE A 153 1.91 7.55 -0.73
CA PHE A 153 1.02 6.58 -1.36
C PHE A 153 0.22 5.81 -0.30
N THR A 154 -1.04 5.53 -0.61
CA THR A 154 -1.92 4.65 0.15
C THR A 154 -3.01 4.11 -0.78
N ALA A 155 -3.92 3.30 -0.24
CA ALA A 155 -5.06 2.82 -0.99
C ALA A 155 -6.18 3.89 -1.06
N THR A 156 -6.87 4.01 -2.19
CA THR A 156 -7.97 4.97 -2.36
C THR A 156 -9.14 4.68 -1.43
N HIS A 157 -9.38 3.43 -1.09
CA HIS A 157 -10.39 3.10 -0.08
C HIS A 157 -9.96 3.45 1.35
N VAL A 158 -8.67 3.68 1.62
CA VAL A 158 -8.23 4.23 2.91
C VAL A 158 -8.58 5.71 2.97
N VAL A 159 -8.08 6.52 2.02
CA VAL A 159 -8.40 7.95 1.90
C VAL A 159 -9.06 8.24 0.55
N TYR A 160 -10.37 8.45 0.57
CA TYR A 160 -11.19 8.54 -0.64
C TYR A 160 -11.12 9.90 -1.33
N ASP A 161 -11.20 10.98 -0.56
CA ASP A 161 -11.18 12.35 -1.07
C ASP A 161 -10.51 13.35 -0.12
N ASP A 162 -10.43 14.61 -0.56
CA ASP A 162 -9.85 15.70 0.24
C ASP A 162 -10.56 15.94 1.58
N THR A 163 -11.85 15.63 1.67
CA THR A 163 -12.61 15.82 2.92
C THR A 163 -12.11 14.85 3.98
N GLU A 164 -11.82 13.62 3.57
CA GLU A 164 -11.21 12.62 4.42
C GLU A 164 -9.75 12.95 4.70
N GLY A 165 -8.97 13.25 3.65
CA GLY A 165 -7.56 13.62 3.77
C GLY A 165 -7.33 14.74 4.78
N LYS A 166 -8.09 15.83 4.71
CA LYS A 166 -8.00 16.95 5.66
C LYS A 166 -8.33 16.57 7.10
N LYS A 167 -9.12 15.52 7.29
CA LYS A 167 -9.52 14.98 8.59
C LYS A 167 -8.75 13.71 8.96
N SER A 168 -7.66 13.41 8.26
CA SER A 168 -6.77 12.30 8.57
C SER A 168 -5.62 12.73 9.47
N LYS A 169 -5.08 11.77 10.20
CA LYS A 169 -3.84 11.87 10.96
C LYS A 169 -2.86 10.84 10.40
N LEU A 170 -1.65 11.27 10.05
CA LEU A 170 -0.60 10.37 9.60
C LEU A 170 0.49 10.33 10.67
N LYS A 171 0.77 9.14 11.20
CA LYS A 171 1.79 8.92 12.23
C LYS A 171 3.01 8.26 11.57
N LEU A 172 4.10 9.00 11.48
CA LEU A 172 5.38 8.60 10.91
C LEU A 172 6.32 8.13 12.02
N LEU A 173 7.33 7.33 11.65
CA LEU A 173 8.38 6.85 12.57
C LEU A 173 7.81 6.15 13.82
N TYR A 174 6.64 5.52 13.66
CA TYR A 174 5.96 4.81 14.73
C TYR A 174 6.24 3.32 14.58
N ASP A 175 7.12 2.79 15.42
CA ASP A 175 7.41 1.35 15.46
C ASP A 175 6.57 0.66 16.53
N CYS A 176 6.58 1.21 17.75
CA CYS A 176 5.76 0.81 18.88
C CYS A 176 5.51 2.00 19.83
N GLU A 177 4.54 1.87 20.74
CA GLU A 177 4.44 2.79 21.90
C GLU A 177 5.57 2.49 22.92
N PRO A 178 6.11 3.49 23.64
CA PRO A 178 5.82 4.93 23.61
C PRO A 178 6.73 5.74 22.65
N GLY A 179 7.14 5.17 21.52
CA GLY A 179 8.21 5.70 20.66
C GLY A 179 8.01 7.13 20.11
N GLY A 180 9.11 7.75 19.69
CA GLY A 180 9.21 9.11 19.13
C GLY A 180 8.59 9.24 17.74
N SER A 181 7.27 9.12 17.65
CA SER A 181 6.54 9.30 16.40
C SER A 181 6.35 10.77 16.01
N LYS A 182 6.23 11.04 14.72
CA LYS A 182 5.89 12.37 14.19
C LYS A 182 4.48 12.34 13.63
N LEU A 183 3.69 13.36 13.95
CA LEU A 183 2.27 13.42 13.59
C LEU A 183 2.02 14.52 12.57
N PHE A 184 1.50 14.15 11.40
CA PHE A 184 0.97 15.08 10.42
C PHE A 184 -0.55 15.19 10.57
N HIS A 185 -1.03 16.44 10.56
CA HIS A 185 -2.43 16.76 10.72
C HIS A 185 -3.03 17.15 9.37
N GLY A 186 -3.81 16.25 8.81
CA GLY A 186 -4.43 16.42 7.51
C GLY A 186 -3.46 16.17 6.34
N ALA A 187 -4.05 15.86 5.21
CA ALA A 187 -3.41 15.71 3.91
C ALA A 187 -4.32 16.28 2.82
N THR A 188 -3.74 16.66 1.69
CA THR A 188 -4.48 16.98 0.46
C THR A 188 -4.31 15.83 -0.51
N LYS A 189 -5.37 15.40 -1.17
CA LYS A 189 -5.30 14.40 -2.22
C LYS A 189 -4.75 15.04 -3.48
N ARG A 190 -3.60 14.58 -3.95
CA ARG A 190 -3.00 15.03 -5.21
C ARG A 190 -3.59 14.30 -6.41
N TRP A 191 -3.75 12.99 -6.25
CA TRP A 191 -4.25 12.11 -7.29
C TRP A 191 -4.85 10.86 -6.63
N SER A 192 -5.80 10.22 -7.30
CA SER A 192 -6.31 8.91 -6.89
C SER A 192 -6.97 8.19 -8.05
N SER A 193 -6.76 6.88 -8.14
CA SER A 193 -7.56 5.97 -8.94
C SER A 193 -8.43 5.13 -8.02
N THR A 194 -9.75 5.23 -8.18
CA THR A 194 -10.70 4.35 -7.48
C THR A 194 -10.76 2.96 -8.13
N ALA A 195 -10.41 2.86 -9.41
CA ALA A 195 -10.29 1.59 -10.14
C ALA A 195 -9.03 0.82 -9.74
N GLY A 196 -7.88 1.50 -9.71
CA GLY A 196 -6.60 0.93 -9.31
C GLY A 196 -6.35 0.96 -7.80
N ASP A 197 -7.32 1.42 -7.01
CA ASP A 197 -7.25 1.58 -5.56
C ASP A 197 -5.95 2.21 -5.04
N LEU A 198 -5.40 3.19 -5.77
CA LEU A 198 -4.15 3.87 -5.44
C LEU A 198 -4.38 5.37 -5.27
N CYS A 199 -3.86 5.94 -4.19
CA CYS A 199 -4.06 7.33 -3.82
C CYS A 199 -2.73 7.98 -3.44
N LEU A 200 -2.47 9.16 -3.99
CA LEU A 200 -1.32 9.99 -3.66
C LEU A 200 -1.78 11.17 -2.80
N LEU A 201 -1.28 11.20 -1.58
CA LEU A 201 -1.51 12.24 -0.60
C LEU A 201 -0.32 13.19 -0.54
N GLU A 202 -0.61 14.46 -0.28
CA GLU A 202 0.35 15.50 0.05
C GLU A 202 0.16 15.92 1.50
N CYS A 203 1.23 15.83 2.27
CA CYS A 203 1.33 16.37 3.61
C CYS A 203 2.34 17.53 3.65
N VAL A 204 2.20 18.41 4.63
CA VAL A 204 3.10 19.57 4.81
C VAL A 204 3.69 19.54 6.20
N THR A 205 5.01 19.71 6.30
CA THR A 205 5.72 19.88 7.56
C THR A 205 6.59 21.14 7.53
N CYS A 206 6.75 21.78 8.68
CA CYS A 206 7.76 22.84 8.90
C CYS A 206 8.99 22.32 9.65
N ASP A 207 9.01 21.03 10.01
CA ASP A 207 10.12 20.39 10.72
C ASP A 207 11.17 19.94 9.69
N LYS A 208 12.23 20.74 9.54
CA LYS A 208 13.34 20.48 8.62
C LYS A 208 14.06 19.17 8.94
N ALA A 209 14.24 18.85 10.22
CA ALA A 209 14.92 17.61 10.62
C ALA A 209 14.16 16.37 10.14
N VAL A 210 12.83 16.39 10.24
CA VAL A 210 11.99 15.32 9.69
C VAL A 210 12.14 15.22 8.17
N ALA A 211 12.15 16.35 7.45
CA ALA A 211 12.30 16.34 6.00
C ALA A 211 13.67 15.78 5.56
N GLU A 212 14.74 16.16 6.24
CA GLU A 212 16.10 15.66 5.97
C GLU A 212 16.24 14.16 6.28
N GLU A 213 15.66 13.70 7.40
CA GLU A 213 15.63 12.28 7.76
C GLU A 213 14.89 11.44 6.69
N LEU A 214 13.71 11.90 6.25
CA LEU A 214 12.96 11.26 5.18
C LEU A 214 13.75 11.25 3.87
N SER A 215 14.38 12.36 3.49
CA SER A 215 15.18 12.46 2.27
C SER A 215 16.35 11.47 2.30
N LYS A 216 17.03 11.33 3.44
CA LYS A 216 18.10 10.35 3.64
C LYS A 216 17.57 8.92 3.50
N ASN A 217 16.43 8.61 4.12
CA ASN A 217 15.83 7.27 4.05
C ASN A 217 15.37 6.91 2.63
N ILE A 218 14.79 7.85 1.88
CA ILE A 218 14.41 7.67 0.47
C ILE A 218 15.64 7.38 -0.39
N LYS A 219 16.72 8.15 -0.24
CA LYS A 219 17.97 7.92 -0.98
C LYS A 219 18.57 6.55 -0.67
N TYR A 220 18.55 6.15 0.60
CA TYR A 220 19.06 4.86 1.03
C TYR A 220 18.22 3.69 0.48
N PHE A 221 16.89 3.79 0.58
CA PHE A 221 15.94 2.86 -0.03
C PHE A 221 16.22 2.69 -1.53
N ASN A 222 16.32 3.80 -2.28
CA ASN A 222 16.55 3.78 -3.73
C ASN A 222 17.88 3.11 -4.10
N LYS A 223 18.93 3.31 -3.30
CA LYS A 223 20.23 2.65 -3.50
C LYS A 223 20.10 1.13 -3.36
N LEU A 224 19.48 0.67 -2.26
CA LEU A 224 19.32 -0.76 -1.96
C LEU A 224 18.42 -1.45 -2.99
N TRP A 225 17.31 -0.81 -3.33
CA TRP A 225 16.37 -1.31 -4.33
C TRP A 225 17.05 -1.52 -5.69
N ARG A 226 17.83 -0.54 -6.18
CA ARG A 226 18.58 -0.67 -7.45
C ARG A 226 19.57 -1.85 -7.44
N SER A 227 20.25 -2.07 -6.32
CA SER A 227 21.14 -3.23 -6.15
C SER A 227 20.38 -4.54 -6.32
N ILE A 228 19.23 -4.67 -5.66
CA ILE A 228 18.40 -5.88 -5.72
C ILE A 228 17.77 -6.07 -7.11
N GLU A 229 17.28 -5.01 -7.74
CA GLU A 229 16.75 -5.07 -9.11
C GLU A 229 17.82 -5.59 -10.08
N THR A 230 19.05 -5.10 -9.96
CA THR A 230 20.17 -5.53 -10.83
C THR A 230 20.46 -7.02 -10.66
N LYS A 231 20.59 -7.49 -9.41
CA LYS A 231 20.80 -8.92 -9.09
C LYS A 231 19.66 -9.80 -9.61
N TYR A 232 18.41 -9.34 -9.46
CA TYR A 232 17.25 -10.08 -9.96
C TYR A 232 17.27 -10.16 -11.49
N LEU A 233 17.57 -9.06 -12.19
CA LEU A 233 17.68 -9.06 -13.65
C LEU A 233 18.80 -9.98 -14.14
N GLU A 234 19.91 -10.08 -13.42
CA GLU A 234 20.97 -11.06 -13.71
C GLU A 234 20.50 -12.50 -13.52
N ASP A 235 19.83 -12.79 -12.40
CA ASP A 235 19.24 -14.11 -12.13
C ASP A 235 18.25 -14.54 -13.22
N THR A 236 17.41 -13.61 -13.70
CA THR A 236 16.42 -13.92 -14.74
C THR A 236 17.00 -14.35 -16.09
N LYS A 237 18.29 -14.04 -16.35
CA LYS A 237 19.01 -14.46 -17.56
C LYS A 237 19.47 -15.92 -17.51
N LEU A 238 19.50 -16.53 -16.32
CA LEU A 238 19.83 -17.94 -16.15
C LEU A 238 18.68 -18.83 -16.60
N ALA A 239 18.99 -20.08 -16.95
CA ALA A 239 17.97 -21.10 -17.20
C ALA A 239 17.12 -21.29 -15.94
N GLU A 240 15.84 -21.63 -16.11
CA GLU A 240 14.87 -21.67 -15.01
C GLU A 240 15.33 -22.53 -13.83
N ASN A 241 15.90 -23.70 -14.10
CA ASN A 241 16.43 -24.61 -13.07
C ASN A 241 17.70 -24.09 -12.36
N ASP A 242 18.39 -23.12 -12.95
CA ASP A 242 19.62 -22.52 -12.42
C ASP A 242 19.33 -21.19 -11.67
N ARG A 243 18.09 -20.69 -11.72
CA ARG A 243 17.70 -19.48 -11.01
C ARG A 243 17.79 -19.67 -9.52
N LYS A 244 18.38 -18.69 -8.84
CA LYS A 244 18.39 -18.59 -7.39
C LYS A 244 16.97 -18.35 -6.86
N TYR A 245 16.19 -17.53 -7.54
CA TYR A 245 14.89 -17.07 -7.05
C TYR A 245 13.72 -17.74 -7.77
N GLN A 246 13.40 -18.98 -7.34
CA GLN A 246 12.34 -19.79 -7.97
C GLN A 246 10.93 -19.21 -7.78
N LYS A 247 10.65 -18.61 -6.61
CA LYS A 247 9.38 -17.94 -6.32
C LYS A 247 9.64 -16.54 -5.81
N ARG A 248 9.03 -15.53 -6.43
CA ARG A 248 9.24 -14.13 -6.03
C ARG A 248 8.71 -13.87 -4.63
N LEU A 249 9.60 -13.44 -3.75
CA LEU A 249 9.29 -12.99 -2.40
C LEU A 249 8.39 -11.74 -2.42
N VAL A 250 7.45 -11.67 -1.49
CA VAL A 250 6.63 -10.50 -1.19
C VAL A 250 6.88 -10.05 0.24
N ILE A 251 7.14 -8.76 0.42
CA ILE A 251 7.35 -8.14 1.72
C ILE A 251 6.37 -7.00 1.90
N ILE A 252 5.69 -6.98 3.03
CA ILE A 252 4.73 -5.93 3.40
C ILE A 252 5.15 -5.36 4.74
N VAL A 253 5.26 -4.04 4.82
CA VAL A 253 5.43 -3.35 6.10
C VAL A 253 4.16 -2.53 6.35
N SER A 254 3.49 -2.77 7.47
CA SER A 254 2.17 -2.17 7.71
C SER A 254 1.90 -1.93 9.20
N HIS A 255 0.72 -1.35 9.47
CA HIS A 255 0.14 -1.21 10.80
C HIS A 255 -1.13 -2.07 10.94
N PRO A 256 -0.99 -3.39 11.16
CA PRO A 256 -2.11 -4.29 11.45
C PRO A 256 -2.96 -3.72 12.59
N HIS A 257 -4.27 -3.59 12.38
CA HIS A 257 -5.24 -3.00 13.29
C HIS A 257 -4.93 -1.55 13.73
N GLY A 258 -4.06 -0.86 12.99
CA GLY A 258 -3.49 0.42 13.40
C GLY A 258 -2.55 0.32 14.62
N GLY A 259 -2.10 -0.87 14.99
CA GLY A 259 -1.15 -1.08 16.07
C GLY A 259 0.30 -0.81 15.67
N ASP A 260 1.20 -1.47 16.37
CA ASP A 260 2.64 -1.45 16.11
C ASP A 260 2.96 -1.83 14.67
N LYS A 261 4.09 -1.32 14.18
CA LYS A 261 4.55 -1.62 12.83
C LYS A 261 5.02 -3.07 12.76
N LYS A 262 4.44 -3.82 11.83
CA LYS A 262 4.78 -5.23 11.62
C LYS A 262 5.21 -5.46 10.16
N ILE A 263 6.11 -6.42 9.99
CA ILE A 263 6.53 -6.97 8.70
C ILE A 263 5.79 -8.28 8.49
N SER A 264 5.31 -8.50 7.27
CA SER A 264 4.89 -9.81 6.78
C SER A 264 5.69 -10.18 5.54
N VAL A 265 6.01 -11.46 5.42
CA VAL A 265 6.77 -12.04 4.32
C VAL A 265 5.95 -13.20 3.76
N GLY A 266 5.93 -13.31 2.44
CA GLY A 266 5.26 -14.36 1.70
C GLY A 266 5.80 -14.45 0.29
N HIS A 267 5.06 -15.06 -0.62
CA HIS A 267 5.42 -15.25 -2.01
C HIS A 267 4.26 -14.87 -2.93
N VAL A 268 4.62 -14.52 -4.15
CA VAL A 268 3.65 -14.40 -5.24
C VAL A 268 3.02 -15.76 -5.50
N ILE A 269 1.69 -15.78 -5.52
CA ILE A 269 0.88 -16.93 -5.96
C ILE A 269 0.57 -16.79 -7.44
N SER A 270 0.13 -15.62 -7.88
CA SER A 270 -0.22 -15.33 -9.28
C SER A 270 -0.14 -13.84 -9.58
N GLN A 271 -0.09 -13.53 -10.88
CA GLN A 271 -0.26 -12.18 -11.41
C GLN A 271 -1.55 -12.16 -12.23
N GLU A 272 -2.46 -11.25 -11.89
CA GLU A 272 -3.69 -11.05 -12.65
C GLU A 272 -3.61 -9.71 -13.39
N THR A 273 -3.99 -9.71 -14.67
CA THR A 273 -4.20 -8.47 -15.43
C THR A 273 -5.69 -8.22 -15.53
N ARG A 274 -6.12 -6.97 -15.32
CA ARG A 274 -7.51 -6.56 -15.56
C ARG A 274 -7.56 -5.34 -16.45
N ASN A 275 -8.53 -5.39 -17.36
CA ASN A 275 -8.92 -4.25 -18.18
C ASN A 275 -10.00 -3.51 -17.41
N ILE A 276 -9.66 -2.36 -16.84
CA ILE A 276 -10.65 -1.49 -16.20
C ILE A 276 -10.89 -0.31 -17.13
N LYS A 277 -11.99 -0.38 -17.91
CA LYS A 277 -12.35 0.61 -18.93
C LYS A 277 -11.21 0.80 -19.96
N THR A 278 -10.60 1.98 -20.01
CA THR A 278 -9.47 2.33 -20.89
C THR A 278 -8.11 1.92 -20.33
N ASP A 279 -8.06 1.54 -19.05
CA ASP A 279 -6.82 1.37 -18.31
C ASP A 279 -6.49 -0.11 -18.07
N PHE A 280 -5.22 -0.39 -17.83
CA PHE A 280 -4.75 -1.70 -17.40
C PHE A 280 -4.32 -1.61 -15.93
N CYS A 281 -4.80 -2.54 -15.11
CA CYS A 281 -4.26 -2.74 -13.78
C CYS A 281 -3.66 -4.14 -13.64
N TYR A 282 -2.55 -4.21 -12.93
CA TYR A 282 -1.93 -5.47 -12.54
C TYR A 282 -2.18 -5.70 -11.06
N ASN A 283 -2.59 -6.91 -10.73
CA ASN A 283 -2.71 -7.35 -9.35
C ASN A 283 -1.72 -8.47 -9.08
N TRP A 284 -0.90 -8.32 -8.04
CA TRP A 284 -0.21 -9.46 -7.46
C TRP A 284 -1.11 -10.12 -6.44
N VAL A 285 -1.28 -11.42 -6.54
CA VAL A 285 -1.90 -12.25 -5.51
C VAL A 285 -0.78 -12.94 -4.74
N TYR A 286 -0.84 -12.90 -3.40
CA TYR A 286 0.22 -13.42 -2.53
C TYR A 286 -0.32 -13.95 -1.21
N ASP A 287 0.50 -14.75 -0.52
CA ASP A 287 0.19 -15.36 0.77
C ASP A 287 0.74 -14.59 1.99
N ALA A 288 1.47 -13.49 1.77
CA ALA A 288 1.94 -12.62 2.86
C ALA A 288 0.74 -12.13 3.69
N GLN A 289 0.78 -12.33 5.01
CA GLN A 289 -0.34 -12.06 5.91
C GLN A 289 -0.61 -10.56 6.04
N THR A 290 -1.89 -10.20 5.89
CA THR A 290 -2.40 -8.85 6.12
C THR A 290 -3.68 -8.92 6.96
N CYS A 291 -4.12 -7.79 7.50
CA CYS A 291 -5.43 -7.66 8.10
C CYS A 291 -5.92 -6.22 8.00
N LYS A 292 -7.08 -5.92 8.61
CA LYS A 292 -7.58 -4.54 8.72
C LYS A 292 -6.48 -3.62 9.24
N GLY A 293 -6.33 -2.44 8.66
CA GLY A 293 -5.23 -1.51 8.96
C GLY A 293 -3.97 -1.69 8.09
N SER A 294 -3.78 -2.86 7.46
CA SER A 294 -2.70 -3.07 6.49
C SER A 294 -3.01 -2.48 5.11
N SER A 295 -4.27 -2.16 4.81
CA SER A 295 -4.65 -1.55 3.54
C SER A 295 -3.88 -0.24 3.28
N GLY A 296 -3.39 -0.08 2.06
CA GLY A 296 -2.50 1.01 1.65
C GLY A 296 -1.02 0.84 2.00
N ALA A 297 -0.64 -0.24 2.70
CA ALA A 297 0.76 -0.53 3.01
C ALA A 297 1.60 -0.74 1.74
N PRO A 298 2.89 -0.36 1.76
CA PRO A 298 3.80 -0.72 0.68
C PRO A 298 3.92 -2.23 0.52
N VAL A 299 3.84 -2.68 -0.73
CA VAL A 299 4.06 -4.08 -1.12
C VAL A 299 5.31 -4.13 -2.00
N TYR A 300 6.35 -4.78 -1.49
CA TYR A 300 7.55 -5.06 -2.26
C TYR A 300 7.53 -6.47 -2.79
N VAL A 301 7.46 -6.63 -4.11
CA VAL A 301 7.74 -7.88 -4.80
C VAL A 301 9.20 -7.88 -5.22
N PHE A 302 9.94 -8.94 -4.87
CA PHE A 302 11.37 -9.01 -5.12
C PHE A 302 11.70 -8.80 -6.61
N GLY A 303 12.63 -7.89 -6.88
CA GLY A 303 13.05 -7.51 -8.23
C GLY A 303 12.07 -6.63 -9.01
N GLN A 304 10.99 -6.13 -8.38
CA GLN A 304 10.06 -5.20 -9.06
C GLN A 304 10.73 -3.89 -9.43
N ASN A 305 10.26 -3.24 -10.50
CA ASN A 305 10.71 -1.89 -10.83
C ASN A 305 9.97 -0.83 -10.00
N TRP A 306 10.56 -0.40 -8.89
CA TRP A 306 9.89 0.48 -7.93
C TRP A 306 9.50 1.87 -8.47
N PHE A 307 10.22 2.40 -9.47
CA PHE A 307 9.91 3.71 -10.05
C PHE A 307 8.80 3.66 -11.09
N LYS A 308 8.61 2.52 -11.73
CA LYS A 308 7.54 2.29 -12.70
C LYS A 308 6.29 1.75 -12.03
N GLU A 309 6.46 0.96 -10.97
CA GLU A 309 5.41 0.15 -10.37
C GLU A 309 5.27 0.44 -8.88
N GLU A 310 4.23 1.21 -8.52
CA GLU A 310 3.85 1.43 -7.13
C GLU A 310 2.75 0.44 -6.74
N TYR A 311 3.08 -0.51 -5.86
CA TYR A 311 2.11 -1.46 -5.31
C TYR A 311 1.77 -1.10 -3.87
N VAL A 312 0.48 -0.95 -3.62
CA VAL A 312 -0.07 -0.87 -2.26
C VAL A 312 -0.96 -2.08 -2.00
N HIS A 313 -1.05 -2.51 -0.75
CA HIS A 313 -1.98 -3.57 -0.36
C HIS A 313 -3.42 -3.06 -0.49
N SER A 314 -4.25 -3.74 -1.29
CA SER A 314 -5.63 -3.32 -1.60
C SER A 314 -6.69 -4.20 -0.95
N GLY A 315 -6.27 -5.23 -0.22
CA GLY A 315 -7.15 -6.11 0.56
C GLY A 315 -6.89 -7.59 0.29
N GLY A 316 -7.79 -8.43 0.77
CA GLY A 316 -7.69 -9.87 0.62
C GLY A 316 -8.92 -10.60 1.15
N ASN A 317 -8.87 -11.92 1.03
CA ASN A 317 -9.79 -12.83 1.70
C ASN A 317 -9.03 -13.59 2.81
N THR A 318 -9.60 -14.68 3.33
CA THR A 318 -8.98 -15.46 4.42
C THR A 318 -7.73 -16.25 3.99
N THR A 319 -7.52 -16.47 2.70
CA THR A 319 -6.43 -17.32 2.18
C THR A 319 -5.38 -16.56 1.39
N VAL A 320 -5.77 -15.50 0.68
CA VAL A 320 -4.87 -14.73 -0.19
C VAL A 320 -5.13 -13.23 -0.08
N ASN A 321 -4.09 -12.47 -0.37
CA ASN A 321 -4.08 -11.03 -0.39
C ASN A 321 -3.70 -10.53 -1.78
N TYR A 322 -4.07 -9.29 -2.11
CA TYR A 322 -3.70 -8.68 -3.37
C TYR A 322 -3.21 -7.23 -3.20
N SER A 323 -2.31 -6.85 -4.09
CA SER A 323 -1.96 -5.45 -4.35
C SER A 323 -2.49 -5.04 -5.70
N THR A 324 -2.66 -3.74 -5.90
CA THR A 324 -2.99 -3.20 -7.22
C THR A 324 -1.94 -2.18 -7.61
N PHE A 325 -1.52 -2.26 -8.87
CA PHE A 325 -0.75 -1.24 -9.57
C PHE A 325 -1.56 -0.73 -10.75
N TRP A 326 -1.42 0.56 -11.02
CA TRP A 326 -2.11 1.25 -12.10
C TRP A 326 -1.09 1.94 -13.00
N SER A 327 -1.22 1.68 -14.30
CA SER A 327 -0.50 2.40 -15.35
C SER A 327 -1.51 2.98 -16.31
N GLU A 328 -1.38 4.27 -16.66
CA GLU A 328 -2.03 4.77 -17.87
C GLU A 328 -1.43 4.01 -19.06
N ARG A 329 -2.25 3.72 -20.08
CA ARG A 329 -1.65 3.39 -21.38
C ARG A 329 -0.86 4.60 -21.82
N ASP A 330 0.38 4.39 -22.25
CA ASP A 330 0.94 5.27 -23.28
C ASP A 330 -0.07 5.24 -24.43
N LYS A 331 -0.68 6.40 -24.72
CA LYS A 331 -1.49 6.56 -25.92
C LYS A 331 -0.55 6.33 -27.10
N GLN A 332 -0.49 5.09 -27.59
CA GLN A 332 0.18 4.73 -28.84
C GLN A 332 -0.45 5.48 -30.00
#